data_AF-A0ABC9BPA9-F1
#
_entry.id   AF-A0ABC9BPA9-F1
#
_cell.length_a   1.000
_cell.length_b   1.000
_cell.length_c   1.000
_cell.angle_alpha   90.00
_cell.angle_beta   90.00
_cell.angle_gamma   90.00
#
_symmetry.space_group_name_H-M   'P 1'
#
loop_
_entity.id
_entity.type
_entity.pdbx_description
1 polymer ?
#
loop_
_entity_poly.entity_id
_entity_poly.type
_entity_poly.pdbx_seq_one_letter_code
_entity_poly.pdbx_strand_id
1 'polypeptide(L)'
;MDDAPPPPPDPGSCLEVRLFYVRLSPHAGGAPPPRLALELRTAAPAGGGEASAPSTPLPLRLDRHDAATGEATYVSTAAARLAPPAAAFEVADHRGAALLRGTLRRRPGAKAEDSPAWEIDCTPAAGAAASASAFEVYVAGCCAGEPAVLTRALRLATPEEAAGGLVRRRLGTLSVMKGTLI
;
A
#
# COMPACT_ATOMS: atom_id res chain seq x y z
N MET A 1 -17.11 26.38 25.93
CA MET A 1 -16.47 25.81 24.73
C MET A 1 -16.66 24.31 24.89
N ASP A 2 -17.78 23.82 24.35
CA ASP A 2 -18.27 22.46 24.57
C ASP A 2 -17.52 21.55 23.57
N ASP A 3 -16.46 20.89 24.05
CA ASP A 3 -15.75 19.86 23.29
C ASP A 3 -16.51 18.54 23.50
N ALA A 4 -17.62 18.40 22.80
CA ALA A 4 -18.38 17.16 22.81
C ALA A 4 -17.53 16.06 22.17
N PRO A 5 -17.35 14.89 22.82
CA PRO A 5 -16.58 13.80 22.26
C PRO A 5 -17.19 13.36 20.92
N PRO A 6 -16.36 13.02 19.92
CA PRO A 6 -16.87 12.61 18.63
C PRO A 6 -17.78 11.38 18.80
N PRO A 7 -18.92 11.31 18.08
CA PRO A 7 -19.82 10.18 18.19
C PRO A 7 -19.08 8.87 17.88
N PRO A 8 -19.42 7.77 18.57
CA PRO A 8 -18.78 6.48 18.31
C PRO A 8 -18.99 6.08 16.84
N PRO A 9 -17.96 5.53 16.18
CA PRO A 9 -18.06 5.15 14.78
C PRO A 9 -19.17 4.11 14.60
N ASP A 10 -20.10 4.37 13.67
CA ASP A 10 -21.22 3.48 13.38
C ASP A 10 -20.69 2.07 13.02
N PRO A 11 -21.20 0.98 13.60
CA PRO A 11 -20.70 -0.38 13.32
C PRO A 11 -20.88 -0.76 11.84
N GLY A 12 -21.83 -0.15 11.13
CA GLY A 12 -22.03 -0.30 9.68
C GLY A 12 -20.90 0.29 8.83
N SER A 13 -19.96 1.04 9.41
CA SER A 13 -18.89 1.71 8.68
C SER A 13 -17.60 0.89 8.54
N CYS A 14 -17.54 -0.32 9.11
CA CYS A 14 -16.38 -1.21 8.97
C CYS A 14 -16.28 -1.81 7.56
N LEU A 15 -15.05 -2.04 7.10
CA LEU A 15 -14.79 -2.84 5.91
C LEU A 15 -14.51 -4.29 6.32
N GLU A 16 -15.35 -5.21 5.88
CA GLU A 16 -15.09 -6.66 5.95
C GLU A 16 -14.34 -7.10 4.70
N VAL A 17 -13.01 -7.21 4.81
CA VAL A 17 -12.17 -7.75 3.74
C VAL A 17 -12.38 -9.27 3.66
N ARG A 18 -12.57 -9.76 2.43
CA ARG A 18 -12.71 -11.19 2.11
C ARG A 18 -11.68 -11.67 1.09
N LEU A 19 -11.05 -10.74 0.38
CA LEU A 19 -10.01 -11.02 -0.60
C LEU A 19 -8.95 -9.94 -0.49
N PHE A 20 -7.70 -10.38 -0.43
CA PHE A 20 -6.52 -9.54 -0.61
C PHE A 20 -5.65 -10.20 -1.68
N TYR A 21 -5.41 -9.48 -2.76
CA TYR A 21 -4.67 -9.95 -3.92
C TYR A 21 -3.52 -8.98 -4.18
N VAL A 22 -2.34 -9.54 -4.48
CA VAL A 22 -1.16 -8.78 -4.86
C VAL A 22 -0.56 -9.40 -6.11
N ARG A 23 -0.42 -8.65 -7.19
CA ARG A 23 0.43 -8.99 -8.34
C ARG A 23 1.76 -8.27 -8.21
N LEU A 24 2.83 -9.00 -8.42
CA LEU A 24 4.22 -8.55 -8.41
C LEU A 24 4.82 -8.81 -9.78
N SER A 25 5.33 -7.77 -10.42
CA SER A 25 6.11 -7.88 -11.66
C SER A 25 7.59 -7.66 -11.33
N PRO A 26 8.51 -8.58 -11.66
CA PRO A 26 9.94 -8.44 -11.34
C PRO A 26 10.67 -7.49 -12.31
N HIS A 27 11.91 -7.09 -11.99
CA HIS A 27 12.78 -6.31 -12.90
C HIS A 27 13.51 -7.18 -13.93
N ALA A 28 13.94 -8.40 -13.57
CA ALA A 28 14.49 -9.37 -14.52
C ALA A 28 14.66 -10.75 -13.85
N GLY A 29 14.08 -11.81 -14.42
CA GLY A 29 14.47 -13.23 -14.30
C GLY A 29 14.51 -13.88 -12.91
N GLY A 30 14.27 -13.13 -11.83
CA GLY A 30 14.25 -13.65 -10.47
C GLY A 30 13.01 -14.49 -10.22
N ALA A 31 13.19 -15.65 -9.58
CA ALA A 31 12.05 -16.44 -9.12
C ALA A 31 11.26 -15.65 -8.06
N PRO A 32 9.92 -15.60 -8.15
CA PRO A 32 9.11 -14.90 -7.16
C PRO A 32 9.20 -15.59 -5.78
N PRO A 33 9.04 -14.83 -4.68
CA PRO A 33 8.89 -15.41 -3.36
C PRO A 33 7.80 -16.51 -3.33
N PRO A 34 7.99 -17.64 -2.63
CA PRO A 34 6.99 -18.71 -2.60
C PRO A 34 5.71 -18.31 -1.83
N ARG A 35 5.81 -17.31 -0.95
CA ARG A 35 4.70 -16.75 -0.17
C ARG A 35 5.02 -15.31 0.23
N LEU A 36 3.97 -14.53 0.43
CA LEU A 36 4.03 -13.22 1.09
C LEU A 36 3.27 -13.29 2.42
N ALA A 37 3.54 -12.34 3.29
CA ALA A 37 2.82 -12.12 4.54
C ALA A 37 2.12 -10.76 4.47
N LEU A 38 0.84 -10.73 4.86
CA LEU A 38 0.01 -9.54 4.96
C LEU A 38 -0.25 -9.25 6.44
N GLU A 39 0.18 -8.08 6.92
CA GLU A 39 -0.24 -7.58 8.22
C GLU A 39 -1.28 -6.48 8.05
N LEU A 40 -2.37 -6.57 8.80
CA LEU A 40 -3.44 -5.57 8.85
C LEU A 40 -3.46 -4.93 10.23
N ARG A 41 -3.44 -3.60 10.28
CA ARG A 41 -3.41 -2.82 11.53
C ARG A 41 -4.44 -1.72 11.46
N THR A 42 -5.46 -1.78 12.30
CA THR A 42 -6.37 -0.65 12.48
C THR A 42 -5.63 0.50 13.17
N ALA A 43 -5.84 1.73 12.69
CA ALA A 43 -5.30 2.90 13.37
C ALA A 43 -5.95 3.01 14.77
N ALA A 44 -5.14 3.32 15.79
CA ALA A 44 -5.69 3.61 17.11
C ALA A 44 -6.55 4.89 17.03
N PRO A 45 -7.69 4.95 17.75
CA PRO A 45 -8.49 6.17 17.79
C PRO A 45 -7.65 7.34 18.33
N ALA A 46 -7.93 8.54 17.85
CA ALA A 46 -7.25 9.78 18.27
C ALA A 46 -7.64 10.11 19.73
N GLY A 47 -6.96 9.48 20.67
CA GLY A 47 -7.26 9.52 22.10
C GLY A 47 -6.40 8.46 22.77
N GLY A 48 -5.24 8.89 23.29
CA GLY A 48 -4.11 8.02 23.58
C GLY A 48 -4.41 6.82 24.47
N GLY A 49 -3.78 5.70 24.10
CA GLY A 49 -3.59 4.53 24.95
C GLY A 49 -4.53 3.37 24.64
N GLU A 50 -4.15 2.49 23.72
CA GLU A 50 -3.70 1.13 24.05
C GLU A 50 -3.14 0.48 22.78
N ALA A 51 -2.24 -0.49 22.96
CA ALA A 51 -1.45 -1.13 21.93
C ALA A 51 -2.25 -1.48 20.67
N SER A 52 -1.66 -1.22 19.50
CA SER A 52 -2.06 -1.87 18.25
C SER A 52 -2.22 -3.36 18.56
N ALA A 53 -3.46 -3.87 18.49
CA ALA A 53 -3.73 -5.27 18.78
C ALA A 53 -2.72 -6.14 18.00
N PRO A 54 -2.19 -7.23 18.61
CA PRO A 54 -1.18 -8.05 17.95
C PRO A 54 -1.71 -8.50 16.59
N SER A 55 -1.17 -7.90 15.54
CA SER A 55 -1.51 -8.26 14.17
C SER A 55 -0.81 -9.57 13.86
N THR A 56 -1.58 -10.63 13.69
CA THR A 56 -1.03 -11.90 13.23
C THR A 56 -0.90 -11.83 11.71
N PRO A 57 0.31 -12.03 11.14
CA PRO A 57 0.50 -11.98 9.70
C PRO A 57 -0.36 -13.05 9.01
N LEU A 58 -1.18 -12.61 8.06
CA LEU A 58 -2.01 -13.45 7.21
C LEU A 58 -1.18 -13.94 6.02
N PRO A 59 -1.21 -15.22 5.67
CA PRO A 59 -0.46 -15.72 4.52
C PRO A 59 -1.13 -15.30 3.20
N LEU A 60 -0.33 -14.71 2.31
CA LEU A 60 -0.65 -14.49 0.90
C LEU A 60 0.03 -15.61 0.10
N ARG A 61 -0.77 -16.57 -0.38
CA ARG A 61 -0.28 -17.75 -1.10
C ARG A 61 -0.03 -17.41 -2.55
N LEU A 62 1.05 -17.93 -3.12
CA LEU A 62 1.28 -17.86 -4.56
C LEU A 62 0.17 -18.63 -5.29
N ASP A 63 -0.63 -17.92 -6.07
CA ASP A 63 -1.78 -18.44 -6.82
C ASP A 63 -1.41 -18.70 -8.29
N ARG A 64 -0.67 -17.78 -8.90
CA ARG A 64 -0.20 -17.90 -10.28
C ARG A 64 1.24 -17.38 -10.39
N HIS A 65 2.04 -18.07 -11.20
CA HIS A 65 3.36 -17.62 -11.63
C HIS A 65 3.46 -17.79 -13.15
N ASP A 66 3.78 -16.71 -13.84
CA ASP A 66 4.06 -16.72 -15.27
C ASP A 66 5.57 -16.89 -15.49
N ALA A 67 5.99 -18.04 -15.99
CA ALA A 67 7.41 -18.35 -16.17
C ALA A 67 8.07 -17.52 -17.30
N ALA A 68 7.29 -16.97 -18.24
CA ALA A 68 7.82 -16.18 -19.35
C ALA A 68 8.12 -14.75 -18.91
N THR A 69 7.27 -14.16 -18.07
CA THR A 69 7.43 -12.77 -17.58
C THR A 69 8.01 -12.69 -16.17
N GLY A 70 7.98 -13.79 -15.41
CA GLY A 70 8.29 -13.83 -13.98
C GLY A 70 7.21 -13.23 -13.08
N GLU A 71 6.06 -12.84 -13.64
CA GLU A 71 4.97 -12.23 -12.88
C GLU A 71 4.36 -13.24 -11.90
N ALA A 72 4.10 -12.77 -10.68
CA ALA A 72 3.54 -13.59 -9.63
C ALA A 72 2.34 -12.94 -8.99
N THR A 73 1.32 -13.74 -8.76
CA THR A 73 0.08 -13.35 -8.12
C THR A 73 -0.06 -14.07 -6.79
N TYR A 74 -0.42 -13.32 -5.75
CA TYR A 74 -0.62 -13.82 -4.41
C TYR A 74 -2.02 -13.49 -3.91
N VAL A 75 -2.62 -14.45 -3.21
CA VAL A 75 -4.00 -14.34 -2.73
C VAL A 75 -4.12 -14.75 -1.27
N SER A 76 -4.90 -13.98 -0.53
CA SER A 76 -5.45 -14.33 0.78
C SER A 76 -6.96 -14.14 0.74
N THR A 77 -7.69 -15.15 1.20
CA THR A 77 -9.14 -15.11 1.37
C THR A 77 -9.54 -15.08 2.86
N ALA A 78 -8.56 -14.82 3.74
CA ALA A 78 -8.83 -14.69 5.16
C ALA A 78 -9.74 -13.47 5.40
N ALA A 79 -10.80 -13.69 6.19
CA ALA A 79 -11.70 -12.61 6.56
C ALA A 79 -11.04 -11.69 7.59
N ALA A 80 -11.10 -10.38 7.37
CA ALA A 80 -10.63 -9.38 8.31
C ALA A 80 -11.61 -8.22 8.40
N ARG A 81 -11.89 -7.75 9.62
CA ARG A 81 -12.71 -6.56 9.85
C ARG A 81 -11.81 -5.37 10.13
N LEU A 82 -11.96 -4.31 9.34
CA LEU A 82 -11.19 -3.07 9.47
C LEU A 82 -12.11 -1.96 9.96
N ALA A 83 -11.77 -1.41 11.12
CA ALA A 83 -12.49 -0.28 11.70
C ALA A 83 -12.14 1.03 10.96
N PRO A 84 -13.09 1.97 10.82
CA PRO A 84 -12.79 3.33 10.37
C PRO A 84 -11.96 4.10 11.42
N PRO A 85 -11.39 5.26 11.07
CA PRO A 85 -11.42 5.88 9.75
C PRO A 85 -10.39 5.30 8.78
N ALA A 86 -9.42 4.53 9.29
CA ALA A 86 -8.33 4.00 8.49
C ALA A 86 -7.73 2.73 9.09
N ALA A 87 -7.22 1.87 8.21
CA ALA A 87 -6.36 0.75 8.56
C ALA A 87 -5.11 0.75 7.68
N ALA A 88 -3.95 0.56 8.30
CA ALA A 88 -2.70 0.35 7.61
C ALA A 88 -2.54 -1.14 7.27
N PHE A 89 -1.81 -1.42 6.20
CA PHE A 89 -1.36 -2.76 5.88
C PHE A 89 0.09 -2.78 5.42
N GLU A 90 0.74 -3.92 5.62
CA GLU A 90 2.09 -4.19 5.15
C GLU A 90 2.13 -5.55 4.46
N VAL A 91 2.82 -5.62 3.33
CA VAL A 91 3.12 -6.85 2.61
C VAL A 91 4.62 -7.07 2.68
N ALA A 92 5.03 -8.21 3.24
CA ALA A 92 6.41 -8.64 3.34
C ALA A 92 6.62 -9.97 2.61
N ASP A 93 7.86 -10.23 2.18
CA ASP A 93 8.22 -11.54 1.63
C ASP A 93 8.36 -12.61 2.72
N HIS A 94 8.60 -13.86 2.29
CA HIS A 94 8.84 -14.99 3.18
C HIS A 94 10.04 -14.85 4.14
N ARG A 95 10.93 -13.86 3.94
CA ARG A 95 12.08 -13.55 4.78
C ARG A 95 11.82 -12.37 5.72
N GLY A 96 10.63 -11.77 5.66
CA GLY A 96 10.25 -10.61 6.45
C GLY A 96 10.72 -9.28 5.86
N ALA A 97 11.22 -9.26 4.61
CA ALA A 97 11.53 -8.01 3.93
C ALA A 97 10.24 -7.34 3.47
N ALA A 98 9.96 -6.14 3.98
CA ALA A 98 8.81 -5.36 3.54
C ALA A 98 8.93 -5.02 2.05
N LEU A 99 7.84 -5.22 1.30
CA LEU A 99 7.73 -4.92 -0.12
C LEU A 99 6.80 -3.73 -0.37
N LEU A 100 5.67 -3.70 0.33
CA LEU A 100 4.64 -2.70 0.13
C LEU A 100 4.01 -2.31 1.47
N ARG A 101 3.74 -1.02 1.64
CA ARG A 101 2.92 -0.48 2.72
C ARG A 101 1.70 0.18 2.09
N GLY A 102 0.58 0.21 2.80
CA GLY A 102 -0.59 0.93 2.32
C GLY A 102 -1.56 1.28 3.41
N THR A 103 -2.55 2.08 3.04
CA THR A 103 -3.64 2.47 3.93
C THR A 103 -4.97 2.30 3.21
N LEU A 104 -5.93 1.71 3.90
CA LEU A 104 -7.33 1.66 3.54
C LEU A 104 -8.04 2.73 4.36
N ARG A 105 -8.67 3.70 3.71
CA ARG A 105 -9.32 4.83 4.40
C ARG A 105 -10.78 4.92 4.03
N ARG A 106 -11.62 5.18 5.01
CA ARG A 106 -13.03 5.50 4.78
C ARG A 106 -13.11 6.94 4.29
N ARG A 107 -13.73 7.17 3.14
CA ARG A 107 -13.95 8.52 2.61
C ARG A 107 -15.05 9.23 3.40
N PRO A 108 -14.79 10.42 3.97
CA PRO A 108 -15.82 11.21 4.62
C PRO A 108 -16.92 11.59 3.62
N GLY A 109 -18.19 11.45 4.01
CA GLY A 109 -19.32 11.91 3.20
C GLY A 109 -19.60 11.11 1.92
N ALA A 110 -18.97 9.95 1.72
CA ALA A 110 -19.30 9.07 0.60
C ALA A 110 -20.77 8.61 0.71
N LYS A 111 -21.61 9.03 -0.24
CA LYS A 111 -22.94 8.46 -0.46
C LYS A 111 -22.78 7.22 -1.31
N ALA A 112 -23.48 6.14 -0.95
CA ALA A 112 -23.34 4.83 -1.58
C ALA A 112 -23.50 4.84 -3.11
N GLU A 113 -24.21 5.82 -3.66
CA GLU A 113 -24.60 5.87 -5.08
C GLU A 113 -23.55 6.53 -6.01
N ASP A 114 -22.67 7.41 -5.50
CA ASP A 114 -21.78 8.22 -6.35
C ASP A 114 -20.29 7.88 -6.20
N SER A 115 -19.92 7.08 -5.19
CA SER A 115 -18.52 7.02 -4.76
C SER A 115 -18.21 5.85 -3.83
N PRO A 116 -17.11 5.07 -4.06
CA PRO A 116 -16.73 4.00 -3.13
C PRO A 116 -16.45 4.57 -1.74
N ALA A 117 -17.06 3.95 -0.72
CA ALA A 117 -16.97 4.37 0.68
C ALA A 117 -15.55 4.26 1.26
N TRP A 118 -14.70 3.46 0.62
CA TRP A 118 -13.32 3.25 0.99
C TRP A 118 -12.40 3.58 -0.18
N GLU A 119 -11.18 3.99 0.15
CA GLU A 119 -10.10 4.21 -0.81
C GLU A 119 -8.85 3.46 -0.34
N ILE A 120 -7.98 3.15 -1.29
CA ILE A 120 -6.70 2.49 -1.05
C ILE A 120 -5.56 3.39 -1.55
N ASP A 121 -4.56 3.57 -0.70
CA ASP A 121 -3.27 4.13 -1.10
C ASP A 121 -2.15 3.17 -0.73
N CYS A 122 -1.07 3.22 -1.49
CA CYS A 122 0.04 2.30 -1.38
C CYS A 122 1.35 3.06 -1.59
N THR A 123 2.40 2.58 -0.93
CA THR A 123 3.74 3.11 -1.07
C THR A 123 4.72 1.94 -1.02
N PRO A 124 5.69 1.86 -1.96
CA PRO A 124 6.72 0.82 -1.89
C PRO A 124 7.56 0.94 -0.62
N ALA A 125 7.97 -0.20 -0.09
CA ALA A 125 8.95 -0.23 0.99
C ALA A 125 10.36 0.12 0.45
N ALA A 126 11.27 0.50 1.36
CA ALA A 126 12.66 0.72 1.02
C ALA A 126 13.27 -0.58 0.43
N GLY A 127 13.86 -0.49 -0.75
CA GLY A 127 14.44 -1.66 -1.44
C GLY A 127 13.44 -2.50 -2.25
N ALA A 128 12.14 -2.15 -2.26
CA ALA A 128 11.14 -2.87 -3.08
C ALA A 128 11.50 -2.86 -4.58
N ALA A 129 12.12 -1.79 -5.06
CA ALA A 129 12.61 -1.67 -6.44
C ALA A 129 13.75 -2.66 -6.77
N ALA A 130 14.45 -3.23 -5.78
CA ALA A 130 15.39 -4.31 -6.03
C ALA A 130 14.68 -5.65 -6.33
N SER A 131 13.43 -5.79 -5.88
CA SER A 131 12.65 -7.03 -6.00
C SER A 131 11.59 -6.99 -7.10
N ALA A 132 11.02 -5.82 -7.38
CA ALA A 132 9.89 -5.66 -8.28
C ALA A 132 9.94 -4.35 -9.06
N SER A 133 9.45 -4.38 -10.30
CA SER A 133 9.23 -3.23 -11.19
C SER A 133 7.82 -2.66 -11.05
N ALA A 134 6.85 -3.49 -10.64
CA ALA A 134 5.50 -3.04 -10.40
C ALA A 134 4.79 -3.88 -9.34
N PHE A 135 3.81 -3.25 -8.69
CA PHE A 135 2.84 -3.88 -7.80
C PHE A 135 1.43 -3.51 -8.22
N GLU A 136 0.53 -4.47 -8.14
CA GLU A 136 -0.92 -4.22 -8.22
C GLU A 136 -1.62 -4.89 -7.06
N VAL A 137 -2.38 -4.12 -6.30
CA VAL A 137 -3.12 -4.57 -5.13
C VAL A 137 -4.60 -4.48 -5.41
N TYR A 138 -5.31 -5.55 -5.06
CA TYR A 138 -6.77 -5.61 -5.13
C TYR A 138 -7.29 -6.08 -3.77
N VAL A 139 -8.20 -5.32 -3.19
CA VAL A 139 -8.88 -5.67 -1.94
C VAL A 139 -10.36 -5.70 -2.22
N ALA A 140 -11.01 -6.82 -1.90
CA ALA A 140 -12.46 -6.95 -2.04
C ALA A 140 -13.11 -7.40 -0.74
N GLY A 141 -14.34 -6.94 -0.54
CA GLY A 141 -15.07 -7.12 0.70
C GLY A 141 -16.45 -6.49 0.66
N CYS A 142 -16.99 -6.18 1.83
CA CYS A 142 -18.23 -5.43 1.96
C CYS A 142 -18.15 -4.40 3.11
N CYS A 143 -18.91 -3.32 2.98
CA CYS A 143 -19.09 -2.28 4.00
C CYS A 143 -20.57 -1.94 4.07
N ALA A 144 -21.21 -2.00 5.24
CA ALA A 144 -22.65 -1.81 5.41
C ALA A 144 -23.54 -2.73 4.53
N GLY A 145 -23.04 -3.90 4.13
CA GLY A 145 -23.74 -4.80 3.20
C GLY A 145 -23.50 -4.50 1.72
N GLU A 146 -22.90 -3.36 1.39
CA GLU A 146 -22.54 -3.00 0.02
C GLU A 146 -21.17 -3.56 -0.37
N PRO A 147 -20.99 -4.06 -1.61
CA PRO A 147 -19.71 -4.54 -2.08
C PRO A 147 -18.67 -3.42 -2.15
N ALA A 148 -17.45 -3.70 -1.71
CA ALA A 148 -16.32 -2.78 -1.78
C ALA A 148 -15.17 -3.45 -2.54
N VAL A 149 -14.72 -2.81 -3.61
CA VAL A 149 -13.55 -3.25 -4.40
C VAL A 149 -12.59 -2.08 -4.52
N LEU A 150 -11.36 -2.29 -4.07
CA LEU A 150 -10.32 -1.27 -3.99
C LEU A 150 -9.11 -1.77 -4.77
N THR A 151 -8.59 -0.94 -5.67
CA THR A 151 -7.49 -1.32 -6.54
C THR A 151 -6.41 -0.25 -6.55
N ARG A 152 -5.14 -0.67 -6.49
CA ARG A 152 -4.02 0.25 -6.68
C ARG A 152 -2.89 -0.39 -7.46
N ALA A 153 -2.47 0.27 -8.53
CA ALA A 153 -1.27 -0.05 -9.28
C ALA A 153 -0.14 0.92 -8.93
N LEU A 154 1.08 0.41 -8.83
CA LEU A 154 2.30 1.16 -8.59
C LEU A 154 3.37 0.66 -9.55
N ARG A 155 4.04 1.59 -10.22
CA ARG A 155 5.27 1.32 -10.97
C ARG A 155 6.44 1.86 -10.18
N LEU A 156 7.51 1.07 -10.13
CA LEU A 156 8.75 1.42 -9.48
C LEU A 156 9.74 1.87 -10.53
N ALA A 157 10.48 2.92 -10.22
CA ALA A 157 11.61 3.29 -11.05
C ALA A 157 12.62 2.14 -11.04
N THR A 158 13.15 1.82 -12.21
CA THR A 158 14.23 0.84 -12.30
C THR A 158 15.45 1.35 -11.52
N PRO A 159 16.30 0.44 -11.01
CA PRO A 159 17.57 0.84 -10.38
C PRO A 159 18.43 1.74 -11.29
N GLU A 160 18.36 1.52 -12.61
CA GLU A 160 19.04 2.31 -13.64
C GLU A 160 18.47 3.74 -13.74
N GLU A 161 17.14 3.90 -13.76
CA GLU A 161 16.49 5.21 -13.76
C GLU A 161 16.78 5.99 -12.47
N ALA A 162 16.81 5.31 -11.32
CA ALA A 162 17.15 5.92 -10.04
C ALA A 162 18.62 6.39 -10.00
N ALA A 163 19.54 5.62 -10.60
CA ALA A 163 20.95 5.99 -10.72
C ALA A 163 21.18 7.15 -11.71
N GLY A 164 20.47 7.18 -12.83
CA GLY A 164 20.53 8.27 -13.82
C GLY A 164 20.01 9.62 -13.32
N GLY A 165 19.07 9.61 -12.36
CA GLY A 165 18.57 10.81 -11.70
C GLY A 165 19.60 11.50 -10.79
N LEU A 166 20.55 10.74 -10.22
CA LEU A 166 21.61 11.29 -9.37
C LEU A 166 22.69 12.03 -10.18
N VAL A 167 22.92 11.62 -11.43
CA VAL A 167 23.92 12.24 -12.33
C VAL A 167 23.47 13.60 -12.84
N ARG A 168 22.16 13.84 -13.00
CA ARG A 168 21.64 15.12 -13.52
C ARG A 168 21.58 16.27 -12.51
N ARG A 169 21.91 16.05 -11.23
CA ARG A 169 21.91 17.11 -10.19
C ARG A 169 23.29 17.76 -9.93
N ARG A 170 24.23 17.68 -10.88
CA ARG A 170 25.47 18.49 -10.84
C ARG A 170 25.78 19.11 -12.20
N LEU A 171 25.09 20.19 -12.55
CA LEU A 171 25.71 21.31 -13.28
C LEU A 171 24.83 22.55 -13.18
N GLY A 172 25.29 23.56 -12.44
CA GLY A 172 24.52 24.80 -12.29
C GLY A 172 25.05 25.76 -11.24
N THR A 173 26.36 26.00 -11.18
CA THR A 173 26.89 27.24 -10.58
C THR A 173 27.74 27.94 -11.63
N LEU A 174 27.06 28.76 -12.45
CA LEU A 174 27.71 29.78 -13.28
C LEU A 174 28.36 30.79 -12.32
N SER A 175 29.69 30.83 -12.31
CA SER A 175 30.45 31.90 -11.68
C SER A 175 30.28 33.17 -12.50
N VAL A 176 29.69 34.22 -11.91
CA VAL A 176 29.68 35.56 -12.51
C VAL A 176 31.01 36.24 -12.14
N MET A 177 31.93 36.34 -13.09
CA MET A 177 33.09 37.23 -12.97
C MET A 177 32.75 38.52 -13.72
N LYS A 178 32.57 39.58 -12.92
CA LYS A 178 32.32 40.94 -13.37
C LYS A 178 33.65 41.55 -13.82
N GLY A 179 33.92 41.51 -15.11
CA GLY A 179 35.01 42.27 -15.74
C GLY A 179 34.44 43.49 -16.43
N THR A 180 34.53 44.66 -15.79
CA THR A 180 34.29 45.95 -16.45
C THR A 180 35.60 46.41 -17.07
N LEU A 181 35.63 46.50 -18.39
CA LEU A 181 36.59 47.28 -19.17
C LEU A 181 35.92 48.63 -19.44
N ILE A 182 36.44 49.76 -18.95
CA ILE A 182 37.17 50.82 -19.67
C ILE A 182 37.84 51.73 -18.63
#